data_AF-A0A9W6X4N2-F1
#
_entry.id   AF-A0A9W6X4N2-F1
#
_cell.length_a   1.000
_cell.length_b   1.000
_cell.length_c   1.000
_cell.angle_alpha   90.00
_cell.angle_beta   90.00
_cell.angle_gamma   90.00
#
_symmetry.space_group_name_H-M   'P 1'
#
loop_
_entity.id
_entity.type
_entity.pdbx_description
1 polymer ?
#
loop_
_entity_poly.entity_id
_entity_poly.type
_entity_poly.pdbx_seq_one_letter_code
_entity_poly.pdbx_strand_id
1 'polypeptide(L)'
;MREIMAARSIGEAEVLAWSAIVRRAFIPPPEDSSPSVCSCDASAVLQLVKRQSEQIEVLILQNKRLEDRHLALEAQLRTQLDIPAISERPSGQPAATPSASQVQPTIRPKKKGSQSLSAVWYEWFTAEPRVYVSRSVKKTALYEFRHAVGYMMLFLPMGFALDEASPAFKSETLNLGQKAEANTLVFLKANGSSALAAGTALKVLRKLHKDGKLDAQITQFHERAANGSLVDPTPASVLPAFIRLQPNL
;
A
#
# COMPACT_ATOMS: atom_id res chain seq x y z
N MET A 1 -33.21 -17.50 49.70
CA MET A 1 -32.25 -18.14 48.76
C MET A 1 -32.62 -19.60 48.47
N ARG A 2 -32.75 -20.49 49.46
CA ARG A 2 -33.11 -21.91 49.27
C ARG A 2 -34.39 -22.14 48.44
N GLU A 3 -35.45 -21.36 48.69
CA GLU A 3 -36.70 -21.41 47.89
C GLU A 3 -36.53 -21.02 46.42
N ILE A 4 -35.68 -20.04 46.12
CA ILE A 4 -35.45 -19.53 44.75
C ILE A 4 -34.62 -20.54 43.94
N MET A 5 -33.74 -21.30 44.62
CA MET A 5 -32.91 -22.35 44.02
C MET A 5 -33.74 -23.61 43.73
N ALA A 6 -34.65 -23.97 44.64
CA ALA A 6 -35.59 -25.08 44.43
C ALA A 6 -36.54 -24.82 43.24
N ALA A 7 -37.04 -23.60 43.08
CA ALA A 7 -37.87 -23.19 41.93
C ALA A 7 -37.13 -23.27 40.58
N ARG A 8 -35.80 -23.33 40.59
CA ARG A 8 -34.95 -23.45 39.39
C ARG A 8 -34.28 -24.82 39.26
N SER A 9 -34.68 -25.80 40.07
CA SER A 9 -34.08 -27.14 40.12
C SER A 9 -32.56 -27.17 40.32
N ILE A 10 -31.98 -26.12 40.92
CA ILE A 10 -30.55 -26.05 41.20
C ILE A 10 -30.31 -26.66 42.58
N GLY A 11 -29.70 -27.85 42.61
CA GLY A 11 -29.40 -28.56 43.84
C GLY A 11 -28.20 -27.97 44.59
N GLU A 12 -28.14 -28.15 45.91
CA GLU A 12 -27.01 -27.67 46.73
C GLU A 12 -25.66 -28.26 46.26
N ALA A 13 -25.66 -29.50 45.77
CA ALA A 13 -24.48 -30.15 45.18
C ALA A 13 -23.95 -29.41 43.93
N GLU A 14 -24.86 -28.87 43.12
CA GLU A 14 -24.51 -28.12 41.92
C GLU A 14 -23.93 -26.75 42.29
N VAL A 15 -24.54 -26.04 43.24
CA VAL A 15 -23.99 -24.78 43.76
C VAL A 15 -22.60 -24.97 44.35
N LEU A 16 -22.38 -26.06 45.09
CA LEU A 16 -21.08 -26.39 45.65
C LEU A 16 -20.05 -26.69 44.55
N ALA A 17 -20.42 -27.44 43.50
CA ALA A 17 -19.56 -27.71 42.36
C ALA A 17 -19.15 -26.42 41.62
N TRP A 18 -20.10 -25.52 41.37
CA TRP A 18 -19.82 -24.23 40.73
C TRP A 18 -18.94 -23.35 41.62
N SER A 19 -19.17 -23.34 42.93
CA SER A 19 -18.33 -22.59 43.89
C SER A 19 -16.89 -23.13 43.97
N ALA A 20 -16.70 -24.44 43.75
CA ALA A 20 -15.38 -25.08 43.73
C ALA A 20 -14.65 -24.76 42.42
N ILE A 21 -15.35 -24.75 41.28
CA ILE A 21 -14.79 -24.35 39.98
C ILE A 21 -14.37 -22.88 40.02
N VAL A 22 -15.22 -21.99 40.53
CA VAL A 22 -14.90 -20.56 40.66
C VAL A 22 -13.73 -20.36 41.64
N ARG A 23 -13.71 -21.04 42.78
CA ARG A 23 -12.55 -20.97 43.70
C ARG A 23 -11.26 -21.44 43.05
N ARG A 24 -11.30 -22.51 42.26
CA ARG A 24 -10.13 -23.03 41.52
C ARG A 24 -9.67 -22.10 40.39
N ALA A 25 -10.58 -21.30 39.81
CA ALA A 25 -10.25 -20.32 38.78
C ALA A 25 -9.55 -19.07 39.34
N PHE A 26 -9.76 -18.74 40.62
CA PHE A 26 -9.24 -17.51 41.24
C PHE A 26 -8.23 -17.74 42.38
N ILE A 27 -8.12 -18.96 42.90
CA ILE A 27 -7.13 -19.34 43.91
C ILE A 27 -6.33 -20.51 43.33
N PRO A 28 -5.08 -20.30 42.88
CA PRO A 28 -4.20 -21.41 42.58
C PRO A 28 -4.01 -22.26 43.85
N PRO A 29 -4.04 -23.59 43.75
CA PRO A 29 -3.92 -24.45 44.93
C PRO A 29 -2.60 -24.17 45.65
N PRO A 30 -2.57 -24.23 47.00
CA PRO A 30 -1.30 -24.22 47.71
C PRO A 30 -0.48 -25.41 47.22
N GLU A 31 0.77 -25.13 46.80
CA GLU A 31 1.72 -26.16 46.41
C GLU A 31 2.07 -27.01 47.62
N ASP A 32 1.36 -28.14 47.77
CA ASP A 32 1.85 -29.27 48.53
C ASP A 32 2.23 -30.38 47.55
N SER A 33 3.55 -30.58 47.48
CA SER A 33 4.26 -31.65 46.77
C SER A 33 4.18 -31.65 45.23
N SER A 34 5.31 -31.27 44.64
CA SER A 34 5.65 -31.49 43.24
C SER A 34 5.55 -32.98 42.86
N PRO A 35 5.31 -33.26 41.57
CA PRO A 35 6.50 -33.51 40.75
C PRO A 35 6.48 -32.75 39.43
N SER A 36 7.61 -32.11 39.13
CA SER A 36 8.11 -31.83 37.78
C SER A 36 7.17 -31.09 36.83
N VAL A 37 7.01 -29.78 37.04
CA VAL A 37 6.81 -28.88 35.89
C VAL A 37 8.10 -28.93 35.07
N CYS A 38 7.98 -29.43 33.86
CA CYS A 38 9.09 -29.77 32.99
C CYS A 38 10.04 -28.57 32.81
N SER A 39 11.23 -28.64 33.40
CA SER A 39 12.39 -27.77 33.13
C SER A 39 12.69 -27.61 31.62
N CYS A 40 12.17 -28.53 30.79
CA CYS A 40 12.28 -28.53 29.35
C CYS A 40 11.56 -27.33 28.68
N ASP A 41 10.39 -26.91 29.14
CA ASP A 41 9.59 -25.87 28.47
C ASP A 41 10.19 -24.47 28.66
N ALA A 42 10.66 -24.15 29.88
CA ALA A 42 11.37 -22.91 30.15
C ALA A 42 12.70 -22.83 29.39
N SER A 43 13.41 -23.96 29.27
CA SER A 43 14.63 -24.08 28.47
C SER A 43 14.38 -23.88 26.98
N ALA A 44 13.29 -24.45 26.43
CA ALA A 44 12.91 -24.28 25.03
C ALA A 44 12.53 -22.82 24.70
N VAL A 45 11.82 -22.13 25.59
CA VAL A 45 11.50 -20.70 25.43
C VAL A 45 12.76 -19.84 25.46
N LEU A 46 13.69 -20.11 26.39
CA LEU A 46 14.97 -19.39 26.45
C LEU A 46 15.83 -19.61 25.20
N GLN A 47 15.87 -20.84 24.66
CA GLN A 47 16.55 -21.13 23.41
C GLN A 47 15.92 -20.41 22.21
N LEU A 48 14.59 -20.34 22.16
CA LEU A 48 13.87 -19.60 21.12
C LEU A 48 14.18 -18.10 21.18
N VAL A 49 14.13 -17.51 22.38
CA VAL A 49 14.46 -16.10 22.59
C VAL A 49 15.90 -15.81 22.18
N LYS A 50 16.85 -16.68 22.57
CA LYS A 50 18.26 -16.55 22.17
C LYS A 50 18.41 -16.57 20.64
N ARG A 51 17.78 -17.53 19.97
CA ARG A 51 17.79 -17.62 18.50
C ARG A 51 17.18 -16.40 17.83
N GLN A 52 16.07 -15.88 18.38
CA GLN A 52 15.45 -14.66 17.87
C GLN A 52 16.36 -13.44 18.05
N SER A 53 17.03 -13.31 19.19
CA SER A 53 18.02 -12.24 19.42
C SER A 53 19.17 -12.29 18.43
N GLU A 54 19.75 -13.48 18.19
CA GLU A 54 20.80 -13.67 17.18
C GLU A 54 20.31 -13.28 15.77
N GLN A 55 19.09 -13.64 15.41
CA GLN A 55 18.49 -13.27 14.12
C GLN A 55 18.27 -11.76 14.01
N ILE A 56 17.87 -11.08 15.09
CA ILE A 56 17.74 -9.62 15.15
C ILE A 56 19.10 -8.96 14.93
N GLU A 57 20.16 -9.43 15.59
CA GLU A 57 21.51 -8.88 15.39
C GLU A 57 21.98 -9.00 13.94
N VAL A 58 21.77 -10.15 13.30
CA VAL A 58 22.09 -10.35 11.88
C VAL A 58 21.32 -9.37 11.01
N LEU A 59 20.02 -9.17 11.25
CA LEU A 59 19.20 -8.23 10.50
C LEU A 59 19.64 -6.78 10.70
N ILE A 60 20.04 -6.40 11.92
CA ILE A 60 20.59 -5.07 12.22
C ILE A 60 21.89 -4.85 11.42
N LEU A 61 22.79 -5.84 11.41
CA LEU A 61 24.04 -5.74 10.67
C LEU A 61 23.83 -5.64 9.16
N GLN A 62 22.87 -6.41 8.63
CA GLN A 62 22.49 -6.34 7.22
C GLN A 62 21.90 -4.97 6.85
N ASN A 63 21.01 -4.42 7.69
CA ASN A 63 20.44 -3.09 7.45
C ASN A 63 21.53 -2.01 7.48
N LYS A 64 22.44 -2.02 8.45
CA LYS A 64 23.58 -1.09 8.49
C LYS A 64 24.41 -1.17 7.21
N ARG A 65 24.74 -2.38 6.75
CA ARG A 65 25.48 -2.57 5.49
C ARG A 65 24.71 -2.05 4.27
N LEU A 66 23.40 -2.21 4.25
CA LEU A 66 22.56 -1.68 3.16
C LEU A 66 22.51 -0.15 3.19
N GLU A 67 22.42 0.46 4.38
CA GLU A 67 22.47 1.90 4.58
C GLU A 67 23.81 2.48 4.11
N ASP A 68 24.94 1.85 4.48
CA ASP A 68 26.27 2.26 4.03
C ASP A 68 26.41 2.19 2.50
N ARG A 69 25.92 1.11 1.87
CA ARG A 69 25.91 0.97 0.41
C ARG A 69 25.01 2.01 -0.26
N HIS A 70 23.86 2.31 0.34
CA HIS A 70 22.97 3.34 -0.16
C HIS A 70 23.64 4.72 -0.11
N LEU A 71 24.29 5.05 1.01
CA LEU A 71 25.02 6.31 1.17
C LEU A 71 26.17 6.42 0.17
N ALA A 72 26.93 5.34 -0.06
CA ALA A 72 28.00 5.30 -1.06
C ALA A 72 27.46 5.50 -2.48
N LEU A 73 26.35 4.85 -2.83
CA LEU A 73 25.69 5.06 -4.13
C LEU A 73 25.16 6.49 -4.29
N GLU A 74 24.58 7.08 -3.25
CA GLU A 74 24.16 8.48 -3.26
C GLU A 74 25.34 9.43 -3.43
N ALA A 75 26.47 9.18 -2.77
CA ALA A 75 27.69 9.96 -2.92
C ALA A 75 28.25 9.84 -4.35
N GLN A 76 28.32 8.62 -4.89
CA GLN A 76 28.78 8.38 -6.26
C GLN A 76 27.87 9.05 -7.30
N LEU A 77 26.56 9.06 -7.08
CA LEU A 77 25.59 9.76 -7.92
C LEU A 77 25.77 11.28 -7.84
N ARG A 78 26.04 11.84 -6.65
CA ARG A 78 26.36 13.27 -6.48
C ARG A 78 27.66 13.63 -7.21
N THR A 79 28.70 12.82 -7.09
CA THR A 79 29.98 13.05 -7.80
C THR A 79 29.85 12.96 -9.32
N GLN A 80 29.01 12.08 -9.86
CA GLN A 80 28.74 12.03 -11.30
C GLN A 80 27.96 13.26 -11.82
N LEU A 81 27.17 13.90 -10.95
CA LEU A 81 26.43 15.12 -11.30
C LEU A 81 27.28 16.39 -11.17
N ASP A 82 28.43 16.32 -10.48
CA ASP A 82 29.36 17.45 -10.26
C ASP A 82 30.58 17.44 -11.20
N ILE A 83 30.57 16.68 -12.29
CA ILE A 83 31.59 16.83 -13.36
C ILE A 83 31.18 18.02 -14.23
N PRO A 84 31.88 19.18 -14.20
CA PRO A 84 31.67 20.23 -15.17
C PRO A 84 32.26 19.75 -16.50
N ALA A 85 31.42 19.65 -17.52
CA ALA A 85 31.87 19.54 -18.89
C ALA A 85 32.69 20.79 -19.25
N ILE A 86 34.02 20.71 -19.15
CA ILE A 86 34.93 21.67 -19.77
C ILE A 86 35.37 21.04 -21.09
N SER A 87 34.66 21.38 -22.15
CA SER A 87 35.16 21.34 -23.51
C SER A 87 35.55 22.77 -23.87
N GLU A 88 36.84 23.03 -24.03
CA GLU A 88 37.32 24.29 -24.61
C GLU A 88 37.54 24.16 -26.12
N ARG A 89 37.00 25.17 -26.83
CA ARG A 89 37.37 25.78 -28.14
C ARG A 89 36.77 25.24 -29.45
N PRO A 90 36.60 26.12 -30.48
CA PRO A 90 35.99 27.46 -30.45
C PRO A 90 34.94 27.72 -31.56
N SER A 91 34.09 28.70 -31.24
CA SER A 91 33.20 29.56 -32.03
C SER A 91 33.45 29.76 -33.54
N GLY A 92 32.35 29.69 -34.31
CA GLY A 92 32.13 30.31 -35.62
C GLY A 92 30.64 30.20 -36.02
N GLN A 93 29.92 31.34 -36.02
CA GLN A 93 28.47 31.50 -36.23
C GLN A 93 28.02 31.34 -37.72
N PRO A 94 26.78 31.75 -38.14
CA PRO A 94 25.47 31.12 -37.92
C PRO A 94 24.66 30.96 -39.25
N ALA A 95 23.57 30.15 -39.29
CA ALA A 95 22.37 30.43 -40.09
C ALA A 95 21.27 29.36 -39.96
N ALA A 96 20.01 29.84 -40.03
CA ALA A 96 18.75 29.16 -40.34
C ALA A 96 18.00 28.39 -39.23
N THR A 97 16.91 29.02 -38.77
CA THR A 97 15.64 28.38 -38.35
C THR A 97 15.02 27.61 -39.55
N PRO A 98 14.12 26.60 -39.40
CA PRO A 98 13.04 26.56 -38.39
C PRO A 98 12.71 25.15 -37.81
N SER A 99 12.02 25.11 -36.67
CA SER A 99 10.79 24.30 -36.45
C SER A 99 10.53 24.03 -34.96
N ALA A 100 9.23 23.95 -34.68
CA ALA A 100 8.59 23.62 -33.42
C ALA A 100 9.37 22.64 -32.53
N SER A 101 9.77 23.10 -31.34
CA SER A 101 10.14 22.23 -30.23
C SER A 101 9.13 22.43 -29.11
N GLN A 102 8.26 21.42 -28.98
CA GLN A 102 7.48 21.13 -27.79
C GLN A 102 8.38 21.29 -26.57
N VAL A 103 8.02 22.23 -25.70
CA VAL A 103 8.63 22.35 -24.38
C VAL A 103 8.13 21.16 -23.57
N GLN A 104 8.80 20.01 -23.67
CA GLN A 104 8.66 18.95 -22.70
C GLN A 104 9.28 19.45 -21.39
N PRO A 105 8.51 19.61 -20.30
CA PRO A 105 9.12 19.84 -19.00
C PRO A 105 9.78 18.51 -18.61
N THR A 106 11.11 18.48 -18.63
CA THR A 106 11.88 17.44 -17.95
C THR A 106 11.53 17.52 -16.46
N ILE A 107 10.65 16.62 -16.02
CA ILE A 107 10.33 16.48 -14.60
C ILE A 107 11.55 15.86 -13.94
N ARG A 108 12.46 16.73 -13.48
CA ARG A 108 13.49 16.40 -12.51
C ARG A 108 12.80 15.83 -11.26
N PRO A 109 13.38 14.85 -10.55
CA PRO A 109 12.79 14.33 -9.33
C PRO A 109 12.75 15.44 -8.28
N LYS A 110 11.57 16.03 -8.10
CA LYS A 110 11.31 16.98 -7.02
C LYS A 110 11.44 16.21 -5.70
N LYS A 111 12.29 16.75 -4.82
CA LYS A 111 12.23 16.74 -3.35
C LYS A 111 11.05 15.92 -2.81
N LYS A 112 11.33 14.96 -1.92
CA LYS A 112 10.38 14.03 -1.24
C LYS A 112 9.28 14.77 -0.47
N GLY A 113 8.40 15.44 -1.20
CA GLY A 113 7.12 15.96 -0.79
C GLY A 113 6.05 14.92 -1.10
N SER A 114 4.86 15.13 -0.56
CA SER A 114 3.73 14.24 -0.77
C SER A 114 3.42 14.08 -2.27
N GLN A 115 3.41 12.85 -2.79
CA GLN A 115 3.11 12.58 -4.20
C GLN A 115 1.64 12.91 -4.51
N SER A 116 1.37 13.43 -5.71
CA SER A 116 0.01 13.60 -6.24
C SER A 116 -0.56 12.25 -6.68
N LEU A 117 -1.88 12.18 -6.86
CA LEU A 117 -2.52 10.96 -7.38
C LEU A 117 -2.09 10.68 -8.82
N SER A 118 -1.98 11.70 -9.68
CA SER A 118 -1.45 11.54 -11.05
C SER A 118 -0.02 11.03 -11.10
N ALA A 119 0.84 11.41 -10.14
CA ALA A 119 2.20 10.90 -10.07
C ALA A 119 2.22 9.40 -9.73
N VAL A 120 1.39 8.98 -8.76
CA VAL A 120 1.23 7.56 -8.40
C VAL A 120 0.70 6.75 -9.58
N TRP A 121 -0.29 7.28 -10.31
CA TRP A 121 -0.82 6.68 -11.54
C TRP A 121 0.26 6.53 -12.61
N TYR A 122 0.98 7.61 -12.91
CA TYR A 122 2.01 7.61 -13.94
C TYR A 122 3.13 6.62 -13.60
N GLU A 123 3.59 6.61 -12.35
CA GLU A 123 4.64 5.70 -11.89
C GLU A 123 4.17 4.22 -11.93
N TRP A 124 2.91 3.94 -11.55
CA TRP A 124 2.34 2.58 -11.65
C TRP A 124 2.45 1.99 -13.06
N PHE A 125 2.10 2.78 -14.07
CA PHE A 125 2.03 2.34 -15.45
C PHE A 125 3.34 2.49 -16.22
N THR A 126 4.26 3.37 -15.82
CA THR A 126 5.46 3.68 -16.64
C THR A 126 6.79 3.31 -15.98
N ALA A 127 6.82 2.95 -14.70
CA ALA A 127 8.04 2.52 -14.04
C ALA A 127 8.63 1.27 -14.71
N GLU A 128 9.96 1.23 -14.76
CA GLU A 128 10.75 0.12 -15.28
C GLU A 128 11.78 -0.31 -14.23
N PRO A 129 11.66 -1.52 -13.63
CA PRO A 129 10.55 -2.47 -13.75
C PRO A 129 9.23 -1.93 -13.20
N ARG A 130 8.09 -2.44 -13.69
CA ARG A 130 6.74 -2.09 -13.20
C ARG A 130 6.65 -2.18 -11.68
N VAL A 131 5.93 -1.24 -11.05
CA VAL A 131 5.83 -1.13 -9.57
C VAL A 131 5.39 -2.45 -8.92
N TYR A 132 4.48 -3.18 -9.57
CA TYR A 132 3.95 -4.46 -9.09
C TYR A 132 4.80 -5.69 -9.42
N VAL A 133 5.81 -5.56 -10.28
CA VAL A 133 6.81 -6.61 -10.56
C VAL A 133 8.08 -6.37 -9.75
N SER A 134 8.35 -5.12 -9.37
CA SER A 134 9.55 -4.72 -8.65
C SER A 134 9.60 -5.31 -7.24
N ARG A 135 10.68 -6.05 -6.95
CA ARG A 135 10.95 -6.63 -5.63
C ARG A 135 11.48 -5.63 -4.60
N SER A 136 11.87 -4.43 -5.03
CA SER A 136 12.43 -3.39 -4.16
C SER A 136 11.35 -2.50 -3.52
N VAL A 137 10.11 -2.53 -4.04
CA VAL A 137 8.99 -1.76 -3.48
C VAL A 137 8.51 -2.42 -2.19
N LYS A 138 8.48 -1.66 -1.10
CA LYS A 138 7.96 -2.12 0.19
C LYS A 138 6.49 -2.54 0.03
N LYS A 139 6.08 -3.63 0.70
CA LYS A 139 4.69 -4.15 0.65
C LYS A 139 3.64 -3.08 0.96
N THR A 140 3.91 -2.19 1.92
CA THR A 140 3.01 -1.09 2.29
C THR A 140 2.86 -0.07 1.17
N ALA A 141 3.96 0.35 0.55
CA ALA A 141 3.94 1.24 -0.61
C ALA A 141 3.19 0.58 -1.77
N LEU A 142 3.49 -0.70 -2.08
CA LEU A 142 2.79 -1.42 -3.14
C LEU A 142 1.27 -1.47 -2.91
N TYR A 143 0.83 -1.66 -1.67
CA TYR A 143 -0.59 -1.58 -1.31
C TYR A 143 -1.18 -0.20 -1.59
N GLU A 144 -0.47 0.87 -1.24
CA GLU A 144 -0.91 2.26 -1.49
C GLU A 144 -1.02 2.56 -2.98
N PHE A 145 0.00 2.22 -3.76
CA PHE A 145 -0.02 2.33 -5.23
C PHE A 145 -1.22 1.58 -5.82
N ARG A 146 -1.35 0.28 -5.50
CA ARG A 146 -2.43 -0.58 -5.99
C ARG A 146 -3.81 0.00 -5.71
N HIS A 147 -4.05 0.49 -4.50
CA HIS A 147 -5.37 1.00 -4.13
C HIS A 147 -5.62 2.42 -4.65
N ALA A 148 -4.60 3.29 -4.66
CA ALA A 148 -4.73 4.63 -5.22
C ALA A 148 -5.11 4.54 -6.71
N VAL A 149 -4.38 3.72 -7.48
CA VAL A 149 -4.67 3.49 -8.91
C VAL A 149 -6.04 2.86 -9.10
N GLY A 150 -6.37 1.81 -8.33
CA GLY A 150 -7.68 1.18 -8.43
C GLY A 150 -8.83 2.15 -8.17
N TYR A 151 -8.74 3.02 -7.17
CA TYR A 151 -9.77 4.04 -6.97
C TYR A 151 -9.80 5.06 -8.10
N MET A 152 -8.65 5.50 -8.62
CA MET A 152 -8.58 6.44 -9.74
C MET A 152 -9.25 5.90 -11.00
N MET A 153 -9.15 4.60 -11.28
CA MET A 153 -9.82 3.94 -12.41
C MET A 153 -11.35 4.14 -12.37
N LEU A 154 -11.95 4.17 -11.19
CA LEU A 154 -13.39 4.38 -11.01
C LEU A 154 -13.85 5.76 -11.49
N PHE A 155 -12.96 6.76 -11.46
CA PHE A 155 -13.26 8.15 -11.78
C PHE A 155 -12.96 8.52 -13.24
N LEU A 156 -12.87 7.52 -14.12
CA LEU A 156 -12.79 7.70 -15.57
C LEU A 156 -14.16 7.34 -16.19
N PRO A 157 -15.07 8.32 -16.35
CA PRO A 157 -16.47 8.04 -16.70
C PRO A 157 -16.65 7.43 -18.10
N MET A 158 -15.69 7.65 -18.99
CA MET A 158 -15.68 7.07 -20.34
C MET A 158 -14.82 5.80 -20.44
N GLY A 159 -14.36 5.27 -19.30
CA GLY A 159 -13.32 4.24 -19.28
C GLY A 159 -11.96 4.79 -19.70
N PHE A 160 -11.06 3.89 -20.10
CA PHE A 160 -9.71 4.22 -20.55
C PHE A 160 -9.12 3.10 -21.39
N ALA A 161 -8.15 3.44 -22.23
CA ALA A 161 -7.34 2.47 -22.93
C ALA A 161 -5.87 2.85 -22.78
N LEU A 162 -5.06 1.91 -22.29
CA LEU A 162 -3.62 2.05 -22.15
C LEU A 162 -2.96 0.86 -22.83
N ASP A 163 -2.42 1.09 -24.02
CA ASP A 163 -1.67 0.08 -24.77
C ASP A 163 -0.17 0.33 -24.61
N GLU A 164 0.55 -0.63 -24.00
CA GLU A 164 2.00 -0.52 -23.77
C GLU A 164 2.81 -0.49 -25.08
N ALA A 165 2.27 -1.02 -26.17
CA ALA A 165 2.92 -0.98 -27.48
C ALA A 165 2.78 0.37 -28.19
N SER A 166 1.85 1.21 -27.74
CA SER A 166 1.61 2.53 -28.33
C SER A 166 2.78 3.47 -28.06
N PRO A 167 3.32 4.17 -29.09
CA PRO A 167 4.31 5.23 -28.85
C PRO A 167 3.74 6.40 -28.02
N ALA A 168 2.40 6.53 -27.95
CA ALA A 168 1.71 7.52 -27.15
C ALA A 168 1.46 7.07 -25.69
N PHE A 169 1.82 5.84 -25.32
CA PHE A 169 1.52 5.23 -24.02
C PHE A 169 1.82 6.14 -22.82
N LYS A 170 3.02 6.74 -22.78
CA LYS A 170 3.42 7.62 -21.67
C LYS A 170 2.58 8.91 -21.62
N SER A 171 2.33 9.54 -22.77
CA SER A 171 1.49 10.73 -22.83
C SER A 171 0.02 10.45 -22.49
N GLU A 172 -0.53 9.32 -22.96
CA GLU A 172 -1.89 8.90 -22.64
C GLU A 172 -2.03 8.58 -21.16
N THR A 173 -1.06 7.85 -20.59
CA THR A 173 -0.98 7.56 -19.15
C THR A 173 -0.97 8.84 -18.33
N LEU A 174 -0.17 9.84 -18.74
CA LEU A 174 -0.10 11.13 -18.06
C LEU A 174 -1.46 11.86 -18.11
N ASN A 175 -2.06 11.96 -19.29
CA ASN A 175 -3.33 12.66 -19.50
C ASN A 175 -4.49 12.00 -18.74
N LEU A 176 -4.58 10.67 -18.82
CA LEU A 176 -5.58 9.89 -18.08
C LEU A 176 -5.36 9.99 -16.57
N GLY A 177 -4.12 9.95 -16.10
CA GLY A 177 -3.79 10.12 -14.68
C GLY A 177 -4.22 11.48 -14.14
N GLN A 178 -3.97 12.56 -14.90
CA GLN A 178 -4.41 13.92 -14.53
C GLN A 178 -5.93 14.05 -14.52
N LYS A 179 -6.62 13.47 -15.52
CA LYS A 179 -8.08 13.46 -15.59
C LYS A 179 -8.71 12.68 -14.45
N ALA A 180 -8.18 11.48 -14.15
CA ALA A 180 -8.63 10.65 -13.05
C ALA A 180 -8.41 11.35 -11.70
N GLU A 181 -7.25 12.01 -11.50
CA GLU A 181 -7.00 12.80 -10.30
C GLU A 181 -8.01 13.94 -10.17
N ALA A 182 -8.22 14.75 -11.21
CA ALA A 182 -9.16 15.86 -11.18
C ALA A 182 -10.57 15.40 -10.77
N ASN A 183 -11.06 14.32 -11.37
CA ASN A 183 -12.37 13.74 -11.05
C ASN A 183 -12.43 13.18 -9.63
N THR A 184 -11.35 12.51 -9.18
CA THR A 184 -11.24 12.01 -7.80
C THR A 184 -11.32 13.17 -6.80
N LEU A 185 -10.60 14.26 -7.04
CA LEU A 185 -10.57 15.42 -6.15
C LEU A 185 -11.93 16.14 -6.12
N VAL A 186 -12.66 16.22 -7.24
CA VAL A 186 -14.04 16.72 -7.27
C VAL A 186 -14.95 15.86 -6.39
N PHE A 187 -14.85 14.54 -6.51
CA PHE A 187 -15.64 13.62 -5.69
C PHE A 187 -15.31 13.73 -4.20
N LEU A 188 -14.02 13.85 -3.84
CA LEU A 188 -13.60 14.04 -2.46
C LEU A 188 -14.15 15.34 -1.87
N LYS A 189 -14.12 16.45 -2.62
CA LYS A 189 -14.70 17.73 -2.19
C LYS A 189 -16.21 17.63 -1.97
N ALA A 190 -16.93 16.97 -2.88
CA ALA A 190 -18.37 16.72 -2.73
C ALA A 190 -18.69 15.88 -1.48
N ASN A 191 -17.74 15.08 -1.00
CA ASN A 191 -17.83 14.30 0.22
C ASN A 191 -17.16 14.96 1.44
N GLY A 192 -16.90 16.27 1.38
CA GLY A 192 -16.40 17.07 2.51
C GLY A 192 -14.89 16.95 2.78
N SER A 193 -14.09 16.52 1.80
CA SER A 193 -12.63 16.41 1.94
C SER A 193 -11.86 17.21 0.89
N SER A 194 -10.87 17.98 1.35
CA SER A 194 -9.94 18.72 0.49
C SER A 194 -8.57 18.02 0.36
N ALA A 195 -8.52 16.70 0.53
CA ALA A 195 -7.27 15.94 0.45
C ALA A 195 -6.67 15.97 -0.96
N LEU A 196 -5.42 16.44 -1.09
CA LEU A 196 -4.69 16.54 -2.36
C LEU A 196 -3.56 15.51 -2.49
N ALA A 197 -2.89 15.22 -1.38
CA ALA A 197 -1.84 14.22 -1.28
C ALA A 197 -2.37 12.80 -1.51
N ALA A 198 -1.67 11.97 -2.29
CA ALA A 198 -2.11 10.61 -2.63
C ALA A 198 -2.40 9.75 -1.39
N GLY A 199 -1.52 9.76 -0.39
CA GLY A 199 -1.72 8.99 0.84
C GLY A 199 -2.94 9.44 1.65
N THR A 200 -3.16 10.76 1.75
CA THR A 200 -4.32 11.31 2.46
C THR A 200 -5.62 11.08 1.70
N ALA A 201 -5.61 11.28 0.38
CA ALA A 201 -6.74 10.99 -0.50
C ALA A 201 -7.13 9.52 -0.42
N LEU A 202 -6.15 8.60 -0.46
CA LEU A 202 -6.38 7.17 -0.30
C LEU A 202 -7.03 6.83 1.05
N LYS A 203 -6.58 7.47 2.15
CA LYS A 203 -7.21 7.28 3.47
C LYS A 203 -8.69 7.67 3.45
N VAL A 204 -9.03 8.79 2.82
CA VAL A 204 -10.42 9.26 2.69
C VAL A 204 -11.22 8.32 1.78
N LEU A 205 -10.70 7.95 0.61
CA LEU A 205 -11.36 7.02 -0.32
C LEU A 205 -11.67 5.67 0.34
N ARG A 206 -10.75 5.12 1.13
CA ARG A 206 -11.02 3.89 1.90
C ARG A 206 -12.16 4.06 2.91
N LYS A 207 -12.29 5.22 3.54
CA LYS A 207 -13.42 5.50 4.44
C LYS A 207 -14.72 5.56 3.63
N LEU A 208 -14.75 6.34 2.55
CA LEU A 208 -15.93 6.47 1.69
C LEU A 208 -16.37 5.13 1.08
N HIS A 209 -15.42 4.26 0.74
CA HIS A 209 -15.72 2.89 0.27
C HIS A 209 -16.39 2.05 1.37
N LYS A 210 -15.85 2.07 2.59
CA LYS A 210 -16.47 1.36 3.72
C LYS A 210 -17.88 1.87 4.04
N ASP A 211 -18.11 3.16 3.81
CA ASP A 211 -19.40 3.82 3.98
C ASP A 211 -20.36 3.59 2.77
N GLY A 212 -19.99 2.78 1.78
CA GLY A 212 -20.80 2.46 0.58
C GLY A 212 -20.89 3.58 -0.46
N LYS A 213 -20.16 4.70 -0.27
CA LYS A 213 -20.29 5.88 -1.14
C LYS A 213 -19.60 5.73 -2.51
N LEU A 214 -18.88 4.63 -2.74
CA LEU A 214 -18.25 4.31 -4.01
C LEU A 214 -19.00 3.24 -4.82
N ASP A 215 -20.10 2.69 -4.29
CA ASP A 215 -20.77 1.52 -4.88
C ASP A 215 -21.30 1.82 -6.29
N ALA A 216 -21.81 3.04 -6.51
CA ALA A 216 -22.26 3.49 -7.83
C ALA A 216 -21.09 3.57 -8.83
N GLN A 217 -19.93 4.10 -8.42
CA GLN A 217 -18.75 4.22 -9.27
C GLN A 217 -18.14 2.84 -9.57
N ILE A 218 -18.17 1.93 -8.60
CA ILE A 218 -17.75 0.53 -8.77
C ILE A 218 -18.68 -0.16 -9.77
N THR A 219 -20.00 -0.03 -9.62
CA THR A 219 -20.99 -0.61 -10.54
C THR A 219 -20.79 -0.11 -11.97
N GLN A 220 -20.71 1.22 -12.16
CA GLN A 220 -20.46 1.81 -13.47
C GLN A 220 -19.12 1.40 -14.07
N PHE A 221 -18.08 1.19 -13.24
CA PHE A 221 -16.80 0.68 -13.72
C PHE A 221 -16.95 -0.72 -14.32
N HIS A 222 -17.67 -1.62 -13.65
CA HIS A 222 -17.91 -2.97 -14.14
C HIS A 222 -18.80 -3.01 -15.39
N GLU A 223 -19.78 -2.13 -15.51
CA GLU A 223 -20.56 -1.96 -16.74
C GLU A 223 -19.67 -1.56 -17.93
N ARG A 224 -18.76 -0.59 -17.72
CA ARG A 224 -17.78 -0.18 -18.74
C ARG A 224 -16.81 -1.31 -19.11
N ALA A 225 -16.41 -2.11 -18.13
CA ALA A 225 -15.59 -3.29 -18.35
C ALA A 225 -16.30 -4.31 -19.25
N ALA A 226 -17.57 -4.61 -18.95
CA ALA A 226 -18.39 -5.53 -19.74
C ALA A 226 -18.60 -5.04 -21.17
N ASN A 227 -18.71 -3.72 -21.36
CA ASN A 227 -18.86 -3.08 -22.67
C ASN A 227 -17.55 -2.94 -23.46
N GLY A 228 -16.42 -3.46 -22.95
CA GLY A 228 -15.12 -3.41 -23.63
C GLY A 228 -14.49 -2.01 -23.69
N SER A 229 -14.93 -1.06 -22.85
CA SER A 229 -14.40 0.31 -22.81
C SER A 229 -13.16 0.48 -21.93
N LEU A 230 -12.53 -0.63 -21.52
CA LEU A 230 -11.36 -0.66 -20.65
C LEU A 230 -10.25 -1.51 -21.29
N VAL A 231 -9.08 -0.90 -21.49
CA VAL A 231 -7.83 -1.62 -21.80
C VAL A 231 -6.82 -1.26 -20.73
N ASP A 232 -6.60 -2.18 -19.79
CA ASP A 232 -5.65 -2.06 -18.69
C ASP A 232 -4.51 -3.09 -18.87
N PRO A 233 -3.25 -2.66 -19.00
CA PRO A 233 -2.12 -3.59 -19.11
C PRO A 233 -1.76 -4.26 -17.78
N THR A 234 -2.34 -3.82 -16.66
CA THR A 234 -2.07 -4.38 -15.33
C THR A 234 -2.66 -5.79 -15.22
N PRO A 235 -1.87 -6.81 -14.83
CA PRO A 235 -2.40 -8.14 -14.60
C PRO A 235 -3.51 -8.14 -13.54
N ALA A 236 -4.62 -8.83 -13.82
CA ALA A 236 -5.79 -8.84 -12.94
C ALA A 236 -5.43 -9.20 -11.49
N SER A 237 -4.54 -10.17 -11.23
CA SER A 237 -4.13 -10.57 -9.86
C SER A 237 -3.60 -9.43 -8.98
N VAL A 238 -3.07 -8.38 -9.62
CA VAL A 238 -2.44 -7.23 -8.99
C VAL A 238 -3.43 -6.11 -8.66
N LEU A 239 -4.65 -6.12 -9.20
CA LEU A 239 -5.64 -5.06 -8.98
C LEU A 239 -6.46 -5.26 -7.68
N PRO A 240 -6.94 -4.21 -6.98
CA PRO A 240 -7.80 -4.38 -5.81
C PRO A 240 -9.01 -5.28 -6.06
N ALA A 241 -9.52 -5.95 -5.02
CA ALA A 241 -10.66 -6.87 -5.17
C ALA A 241 -11.89 -6.21 -5.82
N PHE A 242 -12.22 -4.96 -5.45
CA PHE A 242 -13.37 -4.22 -5.99
C PHE A 242 -13.26 -3.86 -7.47
N ILE A 243 -12.05 -3.91 -8.05
CA ILE A 243 -11.82 -3.73 -9.49
C ILE A 243 -11.94 -5.06 -10.23
N ARG A 244 -11.58 -6.17 -9.59
CA ARG A 244 -11.53 -7.50 -10.23
C ARG A 244 -12.84 -8.27 -10.13
N LEU A 245 -13.51 -8.13 -9.00
CA LEU A 245 -14.70 -8.90 -8.66
C LEU A 245 -15.91 -8.00 -8.89
N GLN A 246 -16.83 -8.45 -9.73
CA GLN A 246 -18.12 -7.80 -9.84
C GLN A 246 -18.84 -7.87 -8.50
N PRO A 247 -19.51 -6.80 -8.07
CA PRO A 247 -20.38 -6.85 -6.90
C PRO A 247 -21.50 -7.86 -7.16
N ASN A 248 -21.79 -8.72 -6.19
CA ASN A 248 -22.95 -9.60 -6.24
C ASN A 248 -24.20 -8.70 -6.16
N LEU A 249 -24.93 -8.59 -7.26
CA LEU A 249 -26.22 -7.89 -7.35
C LEU A 249 -27.33 -8.70 -6.67
#